data_AF-Q1AVM5-F1
#
_entry.id   AF-Q1AVM5-F1
#
_cell.length_a   1.000
_cell.length_b   1.000
_cell.length_c   1.000
_cell.angle_alpha   90.00
_cell.angle_beta   90.00
_cell.angle_gamma   90.00
#
_symmetry.space_group_name_H-M   'P 1'
#
loop_
_entity.id
_entity.type
_entity.pdbx_description
1 polymer ?
#
loop_
_entity_poly.entity_id
_entity_poly.type
_entity_poly.pdbx_seq_one_letter_code
_entity_poly.pdbx_strand_id
1 'polypeptide(L)'
;MSISQIYETTVADATSGLSAHFVVAPSRSLGGESYLFSRDEGALQALGMQELADIPAGGVVRSLAVCLMSSDADDFLRRFDEEFARIAEHPSVHLPPAFAFAEYLTFARVIPFEWTSTFTADSLGNLLTAQGYGRAAYACHEETRTPVLVVLIPAGILLCGSAGKVQEALAAGLRESILSYSKAPEEG
;
A
#
# COMPACT_ATOMS: atom_id res chain seq x y z
N MET A 1 -1.71 -29.09 -4.42
CA MET A 1 -2.52 -28.02 -5.06
C MET A 1 -2.22 -26.75 -4.29
N SER A 2 -1.56 -25.77 -4.92
CA SER A 2 -1.33 -24.47 -4.30
C SER A 2 -2.52 -23.56 -4.62
N ILE A 3 -3.15 -23.01 -3.59
CA ILE A 3 -4.28 -22.08 -3.70
C ILE A 3 -3.75 -20.71 -3.30
N SER A 4 -3.80 -19.74 -4.22
CA SER A 4 -3.52 -18.33 -3.93
C SER A 4 -4.83 -17.57 -3.77
N GLN A 5 -4.93 -16.80 -2.69
CA GLN A 5 -6.03 -15.89 -2.42
C GLN A 5 -5.51 -14.46 -2.34
N ILE A 6 -6.19 -13.53 -3.00
CA ILE A 6 -5.91 -12.10 -2.99
C ILE A 6 -7.21 -11.39 -2.62
N TYR A 7 -7.14 -10.41 -1.73
CA TYR A 7 -8.27 -9.59 -1.34
C TYR A 7 -8.17 -8.21 -1.95
N GLU A 8 -9.21 -7.78 -2.64
CA GLU A 8 -9.34 -6.43 -3.18
C GLU A 8 -10.45 -5.70 -2.41
N THR A 9 -10.22 -4.46 -1.98
CA THR A 9 -11.21 -3.66 -1.25
C THR A 9 -11.14 -2.21 -1.69
N THR A 10 -12.30 -1.65 -2.04
CA THR A 10 -12.41 -0.22 -2.35
C THR A 10 -13.14 0.48 -1.21
N VAL A 11 -12.56 1.56 -0.71
CA VAL A 11 -13.19 2.48 0.23
C VAL A 11 -13.39 3.80 -0.50
N ALA A 12 -14.59 4.38 -0.44
CA ALA A 12 -14.91 5.64 -1.09
C ALA A 12 -15.58 6.58 -0.10
N ASP A 13 -15.19 7.86 -0.12
CA ASP A 13 -15.89 8.94 0.55
C ASP A 13 -16.87 9.60 -0.44
N ALA A 14 -18.15 9.39 -0.21
CA ALA A 14 -19.22 9.94 -1.04
C ALA A 14 -19.28 11.47 -1.01
N THR A 15 -18.71 12.11 0.01
CA THR A 15 -18.76 13.58 0.16
C THR A 15 -17.65 14.25 -0.63
N SER A 16 -16.41 13.77 -0.53
CA SER A 16 -15.27 14.33 -1.26
C SER A 16 -15.10 13.74 -2.66
N GLY A 17 -15.72 12.59 -2.95
CA GLY A 17 -15.51 11.84 -4.19
C GLY A 17 -14.17 11.10 -4.24
N LEU A 18 -13.39 11.13 -3.17
CA LEU A 18 -12.13 10.39 -3.06
C LEU A 18 -12.40 8.90 -2.86
N SER A 19 -11.49 8.08 -3.38
CA SER A 19 -11.52 6.63 -3.17
C SER A 19 -10.13 6.04 -3.13
N ALA A 20 -9.98 5.01 -2.31
CA ALA A 20 -8.77 4.22 -2.18
C ALA A 20 -9.08 2.77 -2.51
N HIS A 21 -8.11 2.09 -3.12
CA HIS A 21 -8.18 0.66 -3.38
C HIS A 21 -7.02 -0.05 -2.71
N PHE A 22 -7.35 -1.12 -2.01
CA PHE A 22 -6.46 -1.96 -1.24
C PHE A 22 -6.36 -3.32 -1.92
N VAL A 23 -5.13 -3.81 -2.09
CA VAL A 23 -4.86 -5.18 -2.54
C VAL A 23 -4.04 -5.88 -1.47
N VAL A 24 -4.52 -7.02 -0.99
CA VAL A 24 -3.87 -7.80 0.06
C VAL A 24 -3.56 -9.20 -0.45
N ALA A 25 -2.28 -9.56 -0.40
CA ALA A 25 -1.82 -10.93 -0.59
C ALA A 25 -1.36 -11.47 0.77
N PRO A 26 -2.14 -12.33 1.45
CA PRO A 26 -1.76 -12.90 2.74
C PRO A 26 -0.58 -13.85 2.57
N SER A 27 0.24 -14.00 3.61
CA SER A 27 1.48 -14.79 3.56
C SER A 27 1.25 -16.26 3.17
N ARG A 28 0.09 -16.85 3.50
CA ARG A 28 -0.28 -18.20 3.05
C ARG A 28 -0.35 -18.34 1.53
N SER A 29 -0.68 -17.25 0.83
CA SER A 29 -0.68 -17.18 -0.64
C SER A 29 0.73 -16.91 -1.19
N LEU A 30 1.72 -16.62 -0.34
CA LEU A 30 3.07 -16.19 -0.73
C LEU A 30 4.15 -17.22 -0.37
N GLY A 31 3.78 -18.39 0.17
CA GLY A 31 4.72 -19.40 0.64
C GLY A 31 4.97 -19.41 2.15
N GLY A 32 4.12 -18.73 2.93
CA GLY A 32 4.20 -18.67 4.40
C GLY A 32 4.94 -17.43 4.91
N GLU A 33 5.22 -17.38 6.21
CA GLU A 33 5.81 -16.22 6.89
C GLU A 33 7.24 -15.89 6.42
N SER A 34 7.92 -16.84 5.78
CA SER A 34 9.28 -16.69 5.24
C SER A 34 9.34 -16.05 3.86
N TYR A 35 8.20 -15.72 3.24
CA TYR A 35 8.16 -15.19 1.86
C TYR A 35 9.00 -13.92 1.64
N LEU A 36 9.24 -13.15 2.71
CA LEU A 36 10.08 -11.95 2.68
C LEU A 36 11.57 -12.26 2.53
N PHE A 37 11.98 -13.47 2.92
CA PHE A 37 13.39 -13.89 3.00
C PHE A 37 13.75 -14.97 1.98
N SER A 38 12.76 -15.57 1.31
CA SER A 38 12.95 -16.73 0.44
C SER A 38 13.26 -16.40 -1.03
N ARG A 39 13.43 -15.12 -1.39
CA ARG A 39 13.60 -14.70 -2.78
C ARG A 39 14.80 -13.79 -2.97
N ASP A 40 15.64 -14.15 -3.94
CA ASP A 40 16.80 -13.36 -4.36
C ASP A 40 16.39 -12.02 -4.99
N GLU A 41 15.27 -12.01 -5.73
CA GLU A 41 14.64 -10.77 -6.20
C GLU A 41 13.79 -10.17 -5.06
N GLY A 42 14.07 -8.91 -4.71
CA GLY A 42 13.30 -8.20 -3.69
C GLY A 42 11.82 -8.07 -4.09
N ALA A 43 10.92 -8.17 -3.10
CA ALA A 43 9.47 -8.21 -3.34
C ALA A 43 8.94 -7.06 -4.20
N LEU A 44 9.48 -5.84 -4.06
CA LEU A 44 9.07 -4.70 -4.90
C LEU A 44 9.44 -4.93 -6.38
N GLN A 45 10.67 -5.36 -6.64
CA GLN A 45 11.15 -5.63 -8.01
C GLN A 45 10.31 -6.71 -8.69
N ALA A 46 10.02 -7.80 -7.98
CA ALA A 46 9.21 -8.89 -8.51
C ALA A 46 7.73 -8.50 -8.73
N LEU A 47 7.27 -7.40 -8.12
CA LEU A 47 5.96 -6.81 -8.37
C LEU A 47 5.97 -5.74 -9.48
N GLY A 48 7.12 -5.47 -10.11
CA GLY A 48 7.27 -4.37 -11.06
C GLY A 48 7.11 -3.00 -10.41
N MET A 49 7.59 -2.87 -9.16
CA MET A 49 7.48 -1.68 -8.34
C MET A 49 8.86 -1.06 -8.12
N GLN A 50 8.95 0.24 -8.41
CA GLN A 50 10.11 1.07 -8.09
C GLN A 50 9.80 1.91 -6.86
N GLU A 51 10.69 1.87 -5.87
CA GLU A 51 10.55 2.68 -4.67
C GLU A 51 10.69 4.18 -4.95
N LEU A 52 9.86 4.99 -4.29
CA LEU A 52 9.82 6.44 -4.41
C LEU A 52 10.32 7.13 -3.14
N ALA A 53 9.80 6.73 -1.97
CA ALA A 53 10.11 7.37 -0.70
C ALA A 53 9.82 6.44 0.49
N ASP A 54 10.59 6.58 1.57
CA ASP A 54 10.30 5.94 2.86
C ASP A 54 9.01 6.49 3.50
N ILE A 55 8.44 5.71 4.43
CA ILE A 55 7.33 6.20 5.25
C ILE A 55 7.86 7.15 6.33
N PRO A 56 7.44 8.42 6.33
CA PRO A 56 7.92 9.39 7.30
C PRO A 56 7.36 9.10 8.70
N ALA A 57 8.22 9.15 9.71
CA ALA A 57 7.83 8.96 11.11
C ALA A 57 6.75 9.99 11.52
N GLY A 58 5.56 9.51 11.88
CA GLY A 58 4.43 10.37 12.24
C GLY A 58 3.77 11.11 11.07
N GLY A 59 4.20 10.87 9.82
CA GLY A 59 3.71 11.56 8.62
C GLY A 59 2.79 10.71 7.72
N VAL A 60 2.34 9.54 8.18
CA VAL A 60 1.55 8.58 7.38
C VAL A 60 0.29 9.21 6.79
N VAL A 61 -0.53 9.87 7.61
CA VAL A 61 -1.79 10.49 7.14
C VAL A 61 -1.54 11.48 6.00
N ARG A 62 -0.51 12.31 6.13
CA ARG A 62 -0.18 13.33 5.12
C ARG A 62 0.34 12.70 3.84
N SER A 63 1.33 11.83 3.98
CA SER A 63 1.95 11.15 2.83
C SER A 63 0.94 10.26 2.10
N LEU A 64 -0.01 9.66 2.81
CA LEU A 64 -1.12 8.91 2.22
C LEU A 64 -2.08 9.85 1.49
N ALA A 65 -2.45 11.00 2.08
CA ALA A 65 -3.26 12.00 1.39
C ALA A 65 -2.60 12.46 0.09
N VAL A 66 -1.28 12.70 0.10
CA VAL A 66 -0.51 13.02 -1.10
C VAL A 66 -0.58 11.87 -2.11
N CYS A 67 -0.34 10.63 -1.69
CA CYS A 67 -0.45 9.45 -2.55
C CYS A 67 -1.82 9.31 -3.22
N LEU A 68 -2.91 9.56 -2.49
CA LEU A 68 -4.29 9.45 -3.01
C LEU A 68 -4.65 10.56 -4.01
N MET A 69 -4.00 11.73 -3.92
CA MET A 69 -4.26 12.88 -4.79
C MET A 69 -3.35 12.94 -6.02
N SER A 70 -2.27 12.14 -6.04
CA SER A 70 -1.24 12.24 -7.08
C SER A 70 -1.65 11.51 -8.36
N SER A 71 -1.43 12.14 -9.50
CA SER A 71 -1.73 11.55 -10.81
C SER A 71 -0.76 10.44 -11.21
N ASP A 72 0.49 10.58 -10.81
CA ASP A 72 1.64 9.75 -11.15
C ASP A 72 2.76 9.96 -10.12
N ALA A 73 3.88 9.25 -10.31
CA ALA A 73 5.04 9.29 -9.44
C ALA A 73 5.74 10.67 -9.37
N ASP A 74 5.76 11.46 -10.43
CA ASP A 74 6.42 12.78 -10.40
C ASP A 74 5.56 13.79 -9.63
N ASP A 75 4.23 13.76 -9.86
CA ASP A 75 3.29 14.57 -9.08
C ASP A 75 3.34 14.20 -7.59
N PHE A 76 3.48 12.90 -7.28
CA PHE A 76 3.68 12.41 -5.93
C PHE A 76 4.94 12.99 -5.28
N LEU A 77 6.11 12.80 -5.90
CA LEU A 77 7.38 13.26 -5.32
C LEU A 77 7.38 14.78 -5.09
N ARG A 78 6.89 15.54 -6.08
CA ARG A 78 6.78 17.00 -5.98
C ARG A 78 5.90 17.42 -4.80
N ARG A 79 4.70 16.84 -4.66
CA ARG A 79 3.78 17.15 -3.54
C ARG A 79 4.29 16.65 -2.20
N PHE A 80 4.97 15.51 -2.19
CA PHE A 80 5.56 14.94 -0.98
C PHE A 80 6.58 15.91 -0.42
N ASP A 81 7.53 16.38 -1.24
CA ASP A 81 8.54 17.35 -0.83
C ASP A 81 7.92 18.70 -0.39
N GLU A 82 6.98 19.23 -1.17
CA GLU A 82 6.28 20.48 -0.86
C GLU A 82 5.52 20.42 0.48
N GLU A 83 4.81 19.32 0.73
CA GLU A 83 3.99 19.16 1.93
C GLU A 83 4.87 18.95 3.17
N PHE A 84 5.99 18.22 3.04
CA PHE A 84 6.96 18.09 4.14
C PHE A 84 7.67 19.40 4.46
N ALA A 85 7.96 20.24 3.46
CA ALA A 85 8.51 21.59 3.69
C ALA A 85 7.51 22.48 4.46
N ARG A 86 6.20 22.36 4.19
CA ARG A 86 5.13 23.13 4.84
C ARG A 86 4.87 22.76 6.31
N ILE A 87 5.31 21.59 6.77
CA ILE A 87 5.15 21.13 8.16
C ILE A 87 5.86 22.08 9.16
N ALA A 88 6.89 22.81 8.71
CA ALA A 88 7.57 23.79 9.55
C ALA A 88 6.69 25.01 9.90
N GLU A 89 5.56 25.25 9.20
CA GLU A 89 4.99 26.59 9.19
C GLU A 89 3.59 26.76 9.83
N HIS A 90 2.62 25.82 9.76
CA HIS A 90 1.24 26.15 10.22
C HIS A 90 0.37 24.99 10.78
N PRO A 91 -0.26 25.16 11.96
CA PRO A 91 -1.35 24.32 12.44
C PRO A 91 -2.71 24.91 12.00
N SER A 92 -3.18 24.58 10.81
CA SER A 92 -4.51 25.00 10.34
C SER A 92 -5.63 24.16 10.96
N VAL A 93 -6.71 24.83 11.39
CA VAL A 93 -7.90 24.27 12.09
C VAL A 93 -8.83 23.46 11.18
N HIS A 94 -8.65 23.53 9.85
CA HIS A 94 -9.44 22.77 8.88
C HIS A 94 -8.52 21.90 8.02
N LEU A 95 -8.61 20.58 8.21
CA LEU A 95 -7.92 19.60 7.37
C LEU A 95 -8.62 19.55 5.99
N PRO A 96 -7.87 19.61 4.88
CA PRO A 96 -8.45 19.40 3.55
C PRO A 96 -9.13 18.02 3.46
N PRO A 97 -10.15 17.83 2.61
CA PRO A 97 -10.91 16.57 2.53
C PRO A 97 -10.04 15.32 2.34
N ALA A 98 -8.95 15.44 1.57
CA ALA A 98 -8.00 14.35 1.37
C ALA A 98 -7.28 13.91 2.65
N PHE A 99 -7.00 14.83 3.57
CA PHE A 99 -6.39 14.50 4.85
C PHE A 99 -7.40 13.82 5.77
N ALA A 100 -8.65 14.29 5.82
CA ALA A 100 -9.70 13.64 6.60
C ALA A 100 -9.97 12.21 6.09
N PHE A 101 -9.98 12.02 4.77
CA PHE A 101 -10.12 10.70 4.17
C PHE A 101 -8.91 9.80 4.45
N ALA A 102 -7.69 10.31 4.29
CA ALA A 102 -6.47 9.56 4.63
C ALA A 102 -6.39 9.22 6.13
N GLU A 103 -6.85 10.11 7.01
CA GLU A 103 -6.96 9.88 8.45
C GLU A 103 -7.93 8.74 8.74
N TYR A 104 -9.11 8.76 8.11
CA TYR A 104 -10.06 7.65 8.20
C TYR A 104 -9.43 6.33 7.75
N LEU A 105 -8.78 6.28 6.59
CA LEU A 105 -8.12 5.06 6.10
C LEU A 105 -6.96 4.60 7.01
N THR A 106 -6.31 5.55 7.69
CA THR A 106 -5.21 5.24 8.60
C THR A 106 -5.71 4.55 9.88
N PHE A 107 -6.83 5.00 10.43
CA PHE A 107 -7.29 4.57 11.75
C PHE A 107 -8.50 3.63 11.74
N ALA A 108 -9.32 3.63 10.69
CA ALA A 108 -10.46 2.74 10.59
C ALA A 108 -10.02 1.31 10.27
N ARG A 109 -10.71 0.33 10.87
CA ARG A 109 -10.50 -1.10 10.60
C ARG A 109 -11.24 -1.51 9.34
N VAL A 110 -10.70 -1.16 8.19
CA VAL A 110 -11.33 -1.37 6.87
C VAL A 110 -10.51 -2.23 5.92
N ILE A 111 -9.29 -2.60 6.30
CA ILE A 111 -8.38 -3.39 5.46
C ILE A 111 -8.55 -4.88 5.81
N PRO A 112 -9.04 -5.73 4.89
CA PRO A 112 -9.16 -7.16 5.16
C PRO A 112 -7.78 -7.81 5.17
N PHE A 113 -7.27 -8.09 6.36
CA PHE A 113 -5.93 -8.64 6.52
C PHE A 113 -5.95 -9.93 7.34
N GLU A 114 -5.10 -10.89 6.95
CA GLU A 114 -5.01 -12.18 7.62
C GLU A 114 -3.79 -12.21 8.52
N TRP A 115 -4.06 -12.29 9.81
CA TRP A 115 -3.03 -12.58 10.80
C TRP A 115 -3.05 -14.07 11.05
N THR A 116 -2.00 -14.78 10.60
CA THR A 116 -1.80 -16.24 10.74
C THR A 116 -3.03 -17.08 10.31
N SER A 117 -4.03 -17.24 11.18
CA SER A 117 -5.26 -18.02 10.98
C SER A 117 -6.57 -17.23 11.16
N THR A 118 -6.51 -15.93 11.50
CA THR A 118 -7.70 -15.10 11.74
C THR A 118 -7.84 -14.02 10.67
N PHE A 119 -8.93 -14.07 9.90
CA PHE A 119 -9.30 -13.02 8.96
C PHE A 119 -10.07 -11.92 9.69
N THR A 120 -9.48 -10.73 9.81
CA THR A 120 -10.14 -9.57 10.42
C THR A 120 -9.84 -8.31 9.64
N ALA A 121 -10.74 -7.32 9.72
CA ALA A 121 -10.38 -6.00 9.29
C ALA A 121 -9.40 -5.35 10.29
N ASP A 122 -8.34 -4.74 9.79
CA ASP A 122 -7.37 -3.98 10.57
C ASP A 122 -7.22 -2.55 10.04
N SER A 123 -6.58 -1.70 10.82
CA SER A 123 -6.23 -0.33 10.42
C SER A 123 -4.86 -0.29 9.76
N LEU A 124 -4.67 0.62 8.81
CA LEU A 124 -3.37 0.81 8.17
C LEU A 124 -2.31 1.22 9.19
N GLY A 125 -2.66 2.06 10.16
CA GLY A 125 -1.77 2.47 11.25
C GLY A 125 -1.23 1.28 12.03
N ASN A 126 -2.07 0.30 12.37
CA ASN A 126 -1.62 -0.93 13.04
C ASN A 126 -0.72 -1.78 12.13
N LEU A 127 -1.05 -1.92 10.85
CA LEU A 127 -0.20 -2.65 9.90
C LEU A 127 1.18 -2.00 9.76
N LEU A 128 1.24 -0.67 9.85
CA LEU A 128 2.47 0.11 9.83
C LEU A 128 3.21 0.12 11.19
N THR A 129 2.64 -0.31 12.31
CA THR A 129 3.45 -0.55 13.53
C THR A 129 4.12 -1.91 13.50
N ALA A 130 3.60 -2.87 12.72
CA ALA A 130 4.22 -4.18 12.48
C ALA A 130 5.48 -4.12 11.58
N GLN A 131 5.88 -2.93 11.11
CA GLN A 131 7.11 -2.67 10.34
C GLN A 131 8.39 -3.19 10.99
N GLY A 132 8.44 -3.31 12.33
CA GLY A 132 9.63 -3.83 13.03
C GLY A 132 10.06 -5.22 12.58
N TYR A 133 9.21 -5.94 11.84
CA TYR A 133 9.46 -7.25 11.25
C TYR A 133 9.30 -7.26 9.71
N GLY A 134 9.24 -6.08 9.07
CA GLY A 134 8.95 -5.94 7.64
C GLY A 134 9.45 -4.61 7.04
N ARG A 135 8.77 -4.11 6.00
CA ARG A 135 9.09 -2.88 5.28
C ARG A 135 7.83 -2.18 4.80
N ALA A 136 7.77 -0.85 4.82
CA ALA A 136 6.84 -0.09 3.99
C ALA A 136 7.56 1.07 3.33
N ALA A 137 7.07 1.41 2.16
CA ALA A 137 7.52 2.53 1.38
C ALA A 137 6.39 3.00 0.47
N TYR A 138 6.51 4.22 -0.03
CA TYR A 138 5.83 4.61 -1.24
C TYR A 138 6.64 4.09 -2.43
N ALA A 139 5.95 3.53 -3.41
CA ALA A 139 6.52 3.00 -4.64
C ALA A 139 5.63 3.41 -5.82
N CYS A 140 6.12 3.21 -7.04
CA CYS A 140 5.29 3.26 -8.23
C CYS A 140 5.40 1.99 -9.07
N HIS A 141 4.28 1.63 -9.69
CA HIS A 141 4.27 0.61 -10.75
C HIS A 141 5.02 1.14 -11.98
N GLU A 142 5.99 0.41 -12.49
CA GLU A 142 6.92 0.87 -13.53
C GLU A 142 6.20 1.33 -14.81
N GLU A 143 5.20 0.58 -15.28
CA GLU A 143 4.54 0.86 -16.55
C GLU A 143 3.57 2.04 -16.45
N THR A 144 2.73 2.07 -15.40
CA THR A 144 1.68 3.09 -15.26
C THR A 144 2.15 4.32 -14.48
N ARG A 145 3.33 4.26 -13.84
CA ARG A 145 3.84 5.25 -12.90
C ARG A 145 2.88 5.55 -11.76
N THR A 146 1.99 4.61 -11.42
CA THR A 146 0.97 4.76 -10.37
C THR A 146 1.64 4.78 -8.99
N PRO A 147 1.54 5.86 -8.19
CA PRO A 147 2.05 5.87 -6.83
C PRO A 147 1.14 5.03 -5.91
N VAL A 148 1.77 4.19 -5.09
CA VAL A 148 1.13 3.34 -4.09
C VAL A 148 1.94 3.31 -2.80
N LEU A 149 1.24 3.19 -1.68
CA LEU A 149 1.79 2.70 -0.43
C LEU A 149 1.90 1.18 -0.51
N VAL A 150 3.10 0.66 -0.25
CA VAL A 150 3.36 -0.78 -0.15
C VAL A 150 3.75 -1.11 1.28
N VAL A 151 3.14 -2.14 1.86
CA VAL A 151 3.51 -2.70 3.16
C VAL A 151 3.81 -4.19 2.97
N LEU A 152 5.03 -4.58 3.31
CA LEU A 152 5.58 -5.93 3.24
C LEU A 152 5.85 -6.38 4.67
N ILE A 153 4.98 -7.21 5.24
CA ILE A 153 5.11 -7.73 6.61
C ILE A 153 4.98 -9.25 6.63
N PRO A 154 5.40 -9.97 7.69
CA PRO A 154 5.36 -11.43 7.70
C PRO A 154 3.98 -12.04 7.44
N ALA A 155 2.92 -11.30 7.76
CA ALA A 155 1.54 -11.71 7.54
C ALA A 155 1.04 -11.48 6.10
N GLY A 156 1.77 -10.72 5.27
CA GLY A 156 1.46 -10.57 3.84
C GLY A 156 1.87 -9.22 3.24
N ILE A 157 1.50 -9.04 1.98
CA ILE A 157 1.69 -7.81 1.20
C ILE A 157 0.38 -7.03 1.20
N LEU A 158 0.48 -5.72 1.40
CA LEU A 158 -0.59 -4.76 1.20
C LEU A 158 -0.13 -3.69 0.21
N LEU A 159 -0.99 -3.38 -0.76
CA LEU A 159 -0.87 -2.23 -1.66
C LEU A 159 -2.06 -1.32 -1.43
N CYS A 160 -1.83 -0.01 -1.35
CA CYS A 160 -2.87 1.01 -1.20
C CYS A 160 -2.57 2.23 -2.06
N GLY A 161 -3.58 2.75 -2.74
CA GLY A 161 -3.47 3.99 -3.51
C GLY A 161 -4.83 4.48 -3.98
N SER A 162 -4.83 5.53 -4.81
CA SER A 162 -6.06 6.03 -5.44
C SER A 162 -6.76 4.93 -6.22
N ALA A 163 -8.07 4.76 -6.03
CA ALA A 163 -8.76 3.57 -6.52
C ALA A 163 -8.66 3.40 -8.05
N GLY A 164 -8.90 4.47 -8.80
CA GLY A 164 -8.79 4.44 -10.27
C GLY A 164 -7.36 4.12 -10.71
N LYS A 165 -6.35 4.69 -10.05
CA LYS A 165 -4.94 4.48 -10.41
C LYS A 165 -4.43 3.09 -10.08
N VAL A 166 -4.83 2.54 -8.94
CA VAL A 166 -4.50 1.16 -8.60
C VAL A 166 -5.19 0.19 -9.55
N GLN A 167 -6.45 0.46 -9.94
CA GLN A 167 -7.15 -0.35 -10.95
C GLN A 167 -6.46 -0.29 -12.32
N GLU A 168 -5.98 0.89 -12.74
CA GLU A 168 -5.15 1.05 -13.94
C GLU A 168 -3.88 0.19 -13.86
N ALA A 169 -3.14 0.25 -12.73
CA ALA A 169 -1.94 -0.57 -12.53
C ALA A 169 -2.25 -2.07 -12.54
N LEU A 170 -3.34 -2.48 -11.89
CA LEU A 170 -3.81 -3.87 -11.87
C LEU A 170 -4.19 -4.39 -13.26
N ALA A 171 -4.74 -3.53 -14.12
CA ALA A 171 -5.04 -3.87 -15.51
C ALA A 171 -3.79 -3.91 -16.41
N ALA A 172 -2.75 -3.18 -16.03
CA ALA A 172 -1.47 -3.10 -16.73
C ALA A 172 -0.44 -4.15 -16.27
N GLY A 173 -0.87 -5.27 -15.66
CA GLY A 173 0.03 -6.38 -15.33
C GLY A 173 0.36 -6.54 -13.84
N LEU A 174 0.06 -5.56 -12.98
CA LEU A 174 0.34 -5.70 -11.55
C LEU A 174 -0.42 -6.89 -10.92
N ARG A 175 -1.63 -7.20 -11.41
CA ARG A 175 -2.38 -8.35 -10.91
C ARG A 175 -1.66 -9.66 -11.23
N GLU A 176 -1.15 -9.79 -12.45
CA GLU A 176 -0.36 -10.92 -12.91
C GLU A 176 0.95 -11.02 -12.14
N SER A 177 1.62 -9.90 -11.85
CA SER A 177 2.83 -9.85 -11.03
C SER A 177 2.56 -10.32 -9.61
N ILE A 178 1.48 -9.86 -8.96
CA ILE A 178 1.07 -10.34 -7.62
C ILE A 178 0.80 -11.84 -7.65
N LEU A 179 0.02 -12.33 -8.62
CA LEU A 179 -0.31 -13.74 -8.73
C LEU A 179 0.91 -14.62 -9.04
N SER A 180 1.83 -14.13 -9.86
CA SER A 180 3.09 -14.83 -10.16
C SER A 180 4.00 -14.82 -8.93
N TYR A 181 4.03 -13.70 -8.22
CA TYR A 181 4.71 -13.60 -6.94
C TYR A 181 4.08 -14.55 -5.90
N SER A 182 2.78 -14.81 -5.93
CA SER A 182 2.14 -15.84 -5.09
C SER A 182 2.46 -17.28 -5.49
N LYS A 183 3.05 -17.52 -6.68
CA LYS A 183 3.17 -18.86 -7.29
C LYS A 183 4.54 -19.54 -7.17
N ALA A 184 5.56 -18.95 -6.55
CA ALA A 184 6.93 -19.52 -6.55
C ALA A 184 7.47 -19.91 -5.16
N PRO A 185 8.34 -20.93 -5.07
CA PRO A 185 8.06 -22.37 -5.24
C PRO A 185 8.04 -23.10 -3.89
N GLU A 186 7.45 -24.29 -3.87
CA GLU A 186 7.80 -25.33 -2.89
C GLU A 186 9.28 -25.69 -3.11
N GLU A 187 10.18 -25.26 -2.24
CA GLU A 187 11.49 -25.90 -2.10
C GLU A 187 11.39 -26.97 -1.00
N GLY A 188 11.83 -28.18 -1.36
CA GLY A 188 11.60 -29.43 -0.63
C GLY A 188 12.52 -29.69 0.56
#